data_AF-A0A535B2R0-F1
#
_entry.id   AF-A0A535B2R0-F1
#
_cell.length_a   1.000
_cell.length_b   1.000
_cell.length_c   1.000
_cell.angle_alpha   90.00
_cell.angle_beta   90.00
_cell.angle_gamma   90.00
#
_symmetry.space_group_name_H-M   'P 1'
#
loop_
_entity.id
_entity.type
_entity.pdbx_description
1 polymer ?
#
loop_
_entity_poly.entity_id
_entity_poly.type
_entity_poly.pdbx_seq_one_letter_code
_entity_poly.pdbx_strand_id
1 'polypeptide(L)'
;MRDPELSIAGWLLLCNARTLRERAFARTVEVLDHDSIKFVHTSDQVFQIHPVEPALTGLMAACSANTWSRDRLANIPISRAGRSALSDPELVPMLQDLADILASEAGQAFTSSYYPGIPDVQMPDEHIEVVLQALQREMDREGKSRQRYPVEFLALPKERQRALAERRRWWFEKFSITPERWASGHWSVWDVSEEAMPEMVPA
;
A
#
# COMPACT_ATOMS: atom_id res chain seq x y z
N MET A 1 17.70 -2.71 -2.41
CA MET A 1 17.71 -3.85 -1.46
C MET A 1 16.43 -4.64 -1.70
N ARG A 2 16.46 -5.98 -1.71
CA ARG A 2 15.24 -6.78 -1.91
C ARG A 2 14.36 -6.68 -0.67
N ASP A 3 13.07 -6.39 -0.84
CA ASP A 3 12.07 -6.47 0.23
C ASP A 3 12.04 -7.92 0.75
N PRO A 4 12.38 -8.15 2.04
CA PRO A 4 12.50 -9.51 2.60
C PRO A 4 11.16 -10.24 2.68
N GLU A 5 10.02 -9.55 2.57
CA GLU A 5 8.70 -10.18 2.60
C GLU A 5 8.22 -10.63 1.22
N LEU A 6 8.87 -10.18 0.14
CA LEU A 6 8.55 -10.60 -1.21
C LEU A 6 9.11 -11.98 -1.53
N SER A 7 8.24 -12.85 -2.03
CA SER A 7 8.65 -14.05 -2.75
C SER A 7 9.54 -13.69 -3.95
N ILE A 8 10.30 -14.64 -4.47
CA ILE A 8 11.12 -14.39 -5.68
C ILE A 8 10.22 -14.01 -6.85
N ALA A 9 9.10 -14.71 -7.01
CA ALA A 9 8.10 -14.43 -8.03
C ALA A 9 7.53 -13.01 -7.87
N GLY A 10 7.06 -12.66 -6.68
CA GLY A 10 6.51 -11.35 -6.38
C GLY A 10 7.52 -10.22 -6.60
N TRP A 11 8.79 -10.42 -6.25
CA TRP A 11 9.86 -9.46 -6.52
C TRP A 11 10.09 -9.23 -8.02
N LEU A 12 10.15 -10.31 -8.81
CA LEU A 12 10.32 -10.22 -10.27
C LEU A 12 9.13 -9.50 -10.93
N LEU A 13 7.91 -9.80 -10.48
CA LEU A 13 6.71 -9.11 -10.96
C LEU A 13 6.73 -7.62 -10.56
N LEU A 14 7.12 -7.32 -9.31
CA LEU A 14 7.19 -5.94 -8.81
C LEU A 14 8.19 -5.09 -9.61
N CYS A 15 9.31 -5.67 -10.05
CA CYS A 15 10.27 -4.98 -10.93
C CYS A 15 9.70 -4.60 -12.31
N ASN A 16 8.61 -5.25 -12.74
CA ASN A 16 7.94 -4.97 -14.01
C ASN A 16 6.64 -4.16 -13.83
N ALA A 17 6.22 -3.92 -12.59
CA ALA A 17 5.01 -3.19 -12.27
C ALA A 17 5.18 -1.68 -12.46
N ARG A 18 4.22 -1.08 -13.16
CA ARG A 18 4.17 0.35 -13.52
C ARG A 18 3.08 1.09 -12.76
N THR A 19 2.02 0.41 -12.35
CA THR A 19 0.86 1.01 -11.66
C THR A 19 0.77 0.54 -10.21
N LEU A 20 0.07 1.31 -9.36
CA LEU A 20 -0.19 0.93 -7.97
C LEU A 20 -0.87 -0.44 -7.89
N ARG A 21 -1.88 -0.68 -8.74
CA ARG A 21 -2.57 -1.98 -8.82
C ARG A 21 -1.63 -3.12 -9.19
N GLU A 22 -0.77 -2.95 -10.19
CA GLU A 22 0.20 -3.95 -10.60
C GLU A 22 1.18 -4.29 -9.47
N ARG A 23 1.65 -3.26 -8.75
CA ARG A 23 2.55 -3.44 -7.61
C ARG A 23 1.86 -4.17 -6.46
N ALA A 24 0.63 -3.76 -6.14
CA ALA A 24 -0.19 -4.39 -5.11
C ALA A 24 -0.48 -5.86 -5.47
N PHE A 25 -0.79 -6.15 -6.73
CA PHE A 25 -0.93 -7.52 -7.25
C PHE A 25 0.37 -8.32 -7.12
N ALA A 26 1.52 -7.77 -7.54
CA ALA A 26 2.80 -8.47 -7.44
C ALA A 26 3.12 -8.91 -6.01
N ARG A 27 2.78 -8.06 -5.02
CA ARG A 27 2.92 -8.37 -3.59
C ARG A 27 1.98 -9.49 -3.10
N THR A 28 0.91 -9.80 -3.82
CA THR A 28 0.03 -10.94 -3.50
C THR A 28 0.61 -12.28 -3.93
N VAL A 29 1.61 -12.31 -4.83
CA VAL A 29 2.10 -13.56 -5.44
C VAL A 29 3.15 -14.24 -4.56
N GLU A 30 2.88 -15.47 -4.15
CA GLU A 30 3.81 -16.32 -3.38
C GLU A 30 4.63 -17.23 -4.31
N VAL A 31 3.96 -17.89 -5.25
CA VAL A 31 4.58 -18.80 -6.23
C VAL A 31 4.01 -18.50 -7.61
N LEU A 32 4.87 -18.53 -8.62
CA LEU A 32 4.51 -18.43 -10.03
C LEU A 32 5.32 -19.46 -10.81
N ASP A 33 4.62 -20.45 -11.35
CA ASP A 33 5.15 -21.45 -12.27
C ASP A 33 4.59 -21.20 -13.69
N HIS A 34 4.93 -22.08 -14.65
CA HIS A 34 4.56 -21.90 -16.06
C HIS A 34 3.04 -21.71 -16.27
N ASP A 35 2.21 -22.49 -15.57
CA ASP A 35 0.75 -22.50 -15.72
C ASP A 35 0.00 -22.31 -14.41
N SER A 36 0.71 -22.02 -13.32
CA SER A 36 0.11 -21.95 -12.00
C SER A 36 0.60 -20.78 -11.17
N ILE A 37 -0.31 -20.25 -10.34
CA ILE A 37 -0.04 -19.15 -9.42
C ILE A 37 -0.60 -19.48 -8.04
N LYS A 38 0.14 -19.07 -7.01
CA LYS A 38 -0.30 -19.14 -5.61
C LYS A 38 -0.19 -17.76 -4.99
N PHE A 39 -1.22 -17.35 -4.24
CA PHE A 39 -1.19 -16.09 -3.51
C PHE A 39 -0.81 -16.26 -2.04
N VAL A 40 -0.17 -15.24 -1.46
CA VAL A 40 0.36 -15.22 -0.09
C VAL A 40 -0.74 -15.44 0.97
N HIS A 41 -1.97 -15.00 0.69
CA HIS A 41 -3.12 -15.15 1.60
C HIS A 41 -3.93 -16.43 1.36
N THR A 42 -3.60 -17.23 0.35
CA THR A 42 -4.27 -18.50 0.05
C THR A 42 -3.32 -19.67 0.35
N SER A 43 -3.25 -20.09 1.62
CA SER A 43 -2.30 -21.11 2.10
C SER A 43 -2.34 -22.42 1.30
N ASP A 44 -3.53 -22.83 0.86
CA ASP A 44 -3.78 -24.19 0.34
C ASP A 44 -4.35 -24.21 -1.09
N GLN A 45 -4.34 -23.08 -1.80
CA GLN A 45 -4.91 -22.99 -3.15
C GLN A 45 -3.88 -22.55 -4.18
N VAL A 46 -3.75 -23.37 -5.23
CA VAL A 46 -2.97 -23.07 -6.43
C VAL A 46 -3.96 -22.93 -7.58
N PHE A 47 -3.85 -21.84 -8.34
CA PHE A 47 -4.74 -21.53 -9.46
C PHE A 47 -4.02 -21.82 -10.76
N GLN A 48 -4.68 -22.56 -11.65
CA GLN A 48 -4.22 -22.76 -13.02
C GLN A 48 -4.58 -21.52 -13.85
N ILE A 49 -3.56 -20.81 -14.31
CA ILE A 49 -3.68 -19.52 -15.01
C ILE A 49 -2.82 -19.57 -16.27
N HIS A 50 -3.43 -19.24 -17.40
CA HIS A 50 -2.76 -19.21 -18.69
C HIS A 50 -2.83 -17.78 -19.25
N PRO A 51 -1.79 -16.95 -19.02
CA PRO A 51 -1.72 -15.61 -19.57
C PRO A 51 -1.70 -15.65 -21.10
N VAL A 52 -2.45 -14.75 -21.75
CA VAL A 52 -2.46 -14.62 -23.21
C VAL A 52 -1.16 -13.98 -23.71
N GLU A 53 -0.58 -13.08 -22.91
CA GLU A 53 0.69 -12.42 -23.18
C GLU A 53 1.68 -12.64 -22.02
N PRO A 54 2.99 -12.75 -22.29
CA PRO A 54 4.01 -12.94 -21.27
C PRO A 54 4.36 -11.59 -20.58
N ALA A 55 3.34 -10.92 -20.04
CA ALA A 55 3.44 -9.64 -19.35
C ALA A 55 2.60 -9.67 -18.05
N LEU A 56 2.93 -8.77 -17.11
CA LEU A 56 2.20 -8.65 -15.84
C LEU A 56 0.71 -8.32 -16.07
N THR A 57 0.41 -7.46 -17.04
CA THR A 57 -0.94 -7.14 -17.51
C THR A 57 -1.69 -8.38 -17.98
N GLY A 58 -1.05 -9.22 -18.79
CA GLY A 58 -1.60 -10.49 -19.26
C GLY A 58 -1.88 -11.48 -18.14
N LEU A 59 -0.97 -11.57 -17.16
CA LEU A 59 -1.15 -12.41 -15.98
C LEU A 59 -2.32 -11.93 -15.12
N MET A 60 -2.43 -10.62 -14.88
CA MET A 60 -3.54 -10.04 -14.14
C MET A 60 -4.87 -10.22 -14.86
N ALA A 61 -4.91 -10.05 -16.18
CA ALA A 61 -6.10 -10.28 -17.00
C ALA A 61 -6.55 -11.75 -16.92
N ALA A 62 -5.62 -12.71 -16.98
CA ALA A 62 -5.95 -14.12 -16.83
C ALA A 62 -6.44 -14.44 -15.40
N CYS A 63 -5.86 -13.81 -14.38
CA CYS A 63 -6.31 -13.93 -12.98
C CYS A 63 -7.70 -13.33 -12.75
N SER A 64 -8.07 -12.26 -13.46
CA SER A 64 -9.41 -11.64 -13.35
C SER A 64 -10.48 -12.42 -14.13
N ALA A 65 -10.08 -13.07 -15.24
CA ALA A 65 -10.95 -13.96 -16.02
C ALA A 65 -11.26 -15.27 -15.28
N ASN A 66 -10.32 -15.78 -14.48
CA ASN A 66 -10.55 -16.94 -13.63
C ASN A 66 -11.37 -16.54 -12.38
N THR A 67 -12.63 -16.99 -12.31
CA THR A 67 -13.56 -16.65 -11.21
C THR A 67 -12.98 -16.87 -9.83
N TRP A 68 -12.34 -18.01 -9.56
CA TRP A 68 -11.84 -18.32 -8.23
C TRP A 68 -10.65 -17.46 -7.82
N SER A 69 -9.71 -17.24 -8.75
CA SER A 69 -8.58 -16.33 -8.53
C SER A 69 -9.08 -14.89 -8.30
N ARG A 70 -9.99 -14.42 -9.17
CA ARG A 70 -10.61 -13.09 -9.04
C ARG A 70 -11.24 -12.89 -7.67
N ASP A 71 -12.06 -13.84 -7.23
CA ASP A 71 -12.79 -13.73 -5.96
C ASP A 71 -11.85 -13.74 -4.75
N ARG A 72 -10.73 -14.48 -4.82
CA ARG A 72 -9.69 -14.45 -3.79
C ARG A 72 -8.93 -13.14 -3.74
N LEU A 73 -8.64 -12.56 -4.90
CA LEU A 73 -7.97 -11.27 -5.02
C LEU A 73 -8.90 -10.08 -4.70
N ALA A 74 -10.22 -10.29 -4.71
CA ALA A 74 -11.23 -9.33 -4.27
C ALA A 74 -11.49 -9.33 -2.75
N ASN A 75 -11.07 -10.39 -2.05
CA ASN A 75 -11.39 -10.63 -0.63
C ASN A 75 -10.14 -11.01 0.16
N ILE A 76 -9.14 -10.14 0.11
CA ILE A 76 -7.86 -10.30 0.80
C ILE A 76 -8.01 -9.80 2.24
N PRO A 77 -7.75 -10.62 3.27
CA PRO A 77 -7.85 -10.17 4.66
C PRO A 77 -6.83 -9.07 4.95
N ILE A 78 -7.27 -7.98 5.58
CA ILE A 78 -6.43 -6.85 6.03
C ILE A 78 -5.65 -7.23 7.31
N SER A 79 -6.11 -8.22 8.07
CA SER A 79 -5.41 -8.67 9.27
C SER A 79 -4.43 -9.79 8.93
N ARG A 80 -3.13 -9.47 8.90
CA ARG A 80 -2.09 -10.46 9.11
C ARG A 80 -0.93 -9.82 9.86
N ALA A 81 -0.38 -10.54 10.84
CA ALA A 81 0.85 -10.12 11.48
C ALA A 81 1.96 -9.94 10.41
N GLY A 82 2.65 -8.81 10.45
CA GLY A 82 3.87 -8.58 9.66
C GLY A 82 4.85 -9.74 9.83
N ARG A 83 5.51 -10.15 8.74
CA ARG A 83 6.47 -11.27 8.75
C ARG A 83 7.90 -10.79 9.07
N SER A 84 8.13 -9.48 9.03
CA SER A 84 9.43 -8.83 9.21
C SER A 84 9.37 -7.68 10.23
N ALA A 85 10.50 -7.43 10.91
CA ALA A 85 10.68 -6.27 11.78
C ALA A 85 10.80 -4.93 11.02
N LEU A 86 10.88 -4.99 9.68
CA LEU A 86 11.04 -3.84 8.79
C LEU A 86 9.72 -3.35 8.16
N SER A 87 8.62 -4.08 8.35
CA SER A 87 7.32 -3.78 7.75
C SER A 87 6.38 -3.17 8.78
N ASP A 88 5.43 -2.35 8.33
CA ASP A 88 4.35 -1.86 9.19
C ASP A 88 3.49 -3.08 9.62
N PRO A 89 3.44 -3.42 10.92
CA PRO A 89 2.70 -4.59 11.40
C PRO A 89 1.18 -4.41 11.37
N GLU A 90 0.65 -3.21 11.17
CA GLU A 90 -0.79 -2.93 11.02
C GLU A 90 -1.26 -2.98 9.56
N LEU A 91 -0.32 -2.97 8.60
CA LEU A 91 -0.63 -3.15 7.19
C LEU A 91 -0.30 -4.57 6.73
N VAL A 92 -1.17 -5.12 5.87
CA VAL A 92 -0.83 -6.34 5.16
C VAL A 92 0.41 -6.12 4.28
N PRO A 93 1.22 -7.17 4.02
CA PRO A 93 2.38 -7.07 3.14
C PRO A 93 2.07 -6.45 1.76
N MET A 94 0.83 -6.60 1.28
CA MET A 94 0.34 -6.06 0.01
C MET A 94 0.16 -4.54 0.00
N LEU A 95 0.12 -3.89 1.16
CA LEU A 95 -0.03 -2.44 1.33
C LEU A 95 1.28 -1.75 1.76
N GLN A 96 2.42 -2.43 1.72
CA GLN A 96 3.69 -1.81 2.14
C GLN A 96 4.10 -0.62 1.25
N ASP A 97 3.73 -0.60 -0.03
CA ASP A 97 3.94 0.60 -0.86
C ASP A 97 3.15 1.82 -0.35
N LEU A 98 1.97 1.61 0.26
CA LEU A 98 1.21 2.69 0.91
C LEU A 98 1.99 3.22 2.13
N ALA A 99 2.57 2.35 2.97
CA ALA A 99 3.42 2.79 4.09
C ALA A 99 4.62 3.62 3.60
N ASP A 100 5.32 3.15 2.57
CA ASP A 100 6.47 3.87 1.99
C ASP A 100 6.06 5.27 1.49
N ILE A 101 4.94 5.35 0.77
CA ILE A 101 4.36 6.63 0.29
C ILE A 101 4.06 7.57 1.46
N LEU A 102 3.37 7.07 2.49
CA LEU A 102 2.99 7.89 3.65
C LEU A 102 4.21 8.39 4.42
N ALA A 103 5.26 7.58 4.53
CA ALA A 103 6.53 7.98 5.14
C ALA A 103 7.22 9.09 4.33
N SER A 104 7.22 9.00 3.00
CA SER A 104 7.73 10.06 2.12
C SER A 104 6.91 11.35 2.25
N GLU A 105 5.58 11.28 2.21
CA GLU A 105 4.68 12.43 2.39
C GLU A 105 4.89 13.11 3.76
N ALA A 106 5.04 12.31 4.82
CA ALA A 106 5.41 12.81 6.14
C ALA A 106 6.73 13.58 6.11
N GLY A 107 7.77 13.06 5.45
CA GLY A 107 9.04 13.76 5.27
C GLY A 107 8.88 15.10 4.51
N GLN A 108 8.19 15.08 3.38
CA GLN A 108 7.93 16.26 2.55
C GLN A 108 7.17 17.36 3.33
N ALA A 109 6.25 16.98 4.22
CA ALA A 109 5.54 17.92 5.07
C ALA A 109 6.49 18.75 5.95
N PHE A 110 7.64 18.22 6.38
CA PHE A 110 8.64 18.96 7.16
C PHE A 110 9.67 19.68 6.28
N THR A 111 10.12 19.08 5.19
CA THR A 111 11.33 19.54 4.48
C THR A 111 11.05 20.41 3.27
N SER A 112 9.91 20.24 2.62
CA SER A 112 9.69 20.82 1.29
C SER A 112 9.32 22.29 1.40
N SER A 113 9.86 23.15 0.53
CA SER A 113 9.52 24.58 0.51
C SER A 113 8.06 24.85 0.17
N TYR A 114 7.45 23.96 -0.62
CA TYR A 114 6.05 24.00 -1.01
C TYR A 114 5.41 22.62 -0.82
N TYR A 115 4.32 22.56 -0.05
CA TYR A 115 3.60 21.33 0.28
C TYR A 115 2.09 21.58 0.31
N PRO A 116 1.43 21.61 -0.86
CA PRO A 116 0.00 21.89 -0.94
C PRO A 116 -0.82 20.66 -0.60
N GLY A 117 -2.04 20.93 -0.11
CA GLY A 117 -3.08 19.92 0.08
C GLY A 117 -3.63 19.37 -1.24
N ILE A 118 -4.64 18.50 -1.12
CA ILE A 118 -5.32 17.92 -2.29
C ILE A 118 -6.64 18.66 -2.47
N PRO A 119 -6.83 19.44 -3.56
CA PRO A 119 -7.99 20.33 -3.72
C PRO A 119 -9.36 19.66 -3.53
N ASP A 120 -9.48 18.39 -3.94
CA ASP A 120 -10.73 17.63 -3.92
C ASP A 120 -10.99 16.91 -2.58
N VAL A 121 -10.04 16.95 -1.64
CA VAL A 121 -10.18 16.29 -0.34
C VAL A 121 -10.45 17.34 0.72
N GLN A 122 -11.68 17.41 1.20
CA GLN A 122 -12.06 18.30 2.29
C GLN A 122 -12.13 17.54 3.60
N MET A 123 -11.46 18.06 4.63
CA MET A 123 -11.47 17.49 5.98
C MET A 123 -11.76 18.56 7.04
N PRO A 124 -12.69 18.31 7.98
CA PRO A 124 -12.86 19.14 9.17
C PRO A 124 -11.59 19.20 10.02
N ASP A 125 -11.36 20.32 10.70
CA ASP A 125 -10.16 20.54 11.51
C ASP A 125 -10.00 19.52 12.63
N GLU A 126 -11.11 19.12 13.24
CA GLU A 126 -11.17 18.04 14.23
C GLU A 126 -10.68 16.70 13.68
N HIS A 127 -11.02 16.36 12.43
CA HIS A 127 -10.55 15.14 11.77
C HIS A 127 -9.08 15.23 11.40
N ILE A 128 -8.58 16.42 11.04
CA ILE A 128 -7.16 16.62 10.76
C ILE A 128 -6.33 16.27 11.99
N GLU A 129 -6.74 16.75 13.17
CA GLU A 129 -6.04 16.45 14.42
C GLU A 129 -6.01 14.95 14.73
N VAL A 130 -7.15 14.26 14.57
CA VAL A 130 -7.25 12.80 14.76
C VAL A 130 -6.30 12.05 13.82
N VAL A 131 -6.24 12.46 12.54
CA VAL A 131 -5.34 11.87 11.56
C VAL A 131 -3.88 12.07 11.97
N LEU A 132 -3.49 13.29 12.33
CA LEU A 132 -2.11 13.58 12.73
C LEU A 132 -1.70 12.85 14.01
N GLN A 133 -2.61 12.69 14.98
CA GLN A 133 -2.37 11.89 16.18
C GLN A 133 -2.24 10.39 15.85
N ALA A 134 -2.98 9.87 14.87
CA ALA A 134 -2.80 8.50 14.38
C ALA A 134 -1.42 8.33 13.72
N LEU A 135 -1.05 9.24 12.81
CA LEU A 135 0.29 9.28 12.20
C LEU A 135 1.41 9.36 13.25
N GLN A 136 1.23 10.18 14.29
CA GLN A 136 2.20 10.29 15.38
C GLN A 136 2.38 8.95 16.10
N ARG A 137 1.29 8.24 16.42
CA ARG A 137 1.35 6.93 17.07
C ARG A 137 2.01 5.86 16.21
N GLU A 138 1.72 5.84 14.91
CA GLU A 138 2.36 4.94 13.93
C GLU A 138 3.87 5.20 13.90
N MET A 139 4.24 6.46 13.75
CA MET A 139 5.63 6.91 13.67
C MET A 139 6.41 6.68 14.98
N ASP A 140 5.82 6.95 16.14
CA ASP A 140 6.46 6.71 17.45
C ASP A 140 6.70 5.22 17.70
N ARG A 141 5.84 4.34 17.14
CA ARG A 141 5.99 2.89 17.24
C ARG A 141 7.16 2.39 16.38
N GLU A 142 7.26 2.87 15.13
CA GLU A 142 8.36 2.54 14.22
C GLU A 142 9.68 3.24 14.58
N GLY A 143 9.58 4.36 15.28
CA GLY A 143 10.65 5.30 15.59
C GLY A 143 11.81 4.76 16.41
N LYS A 144 11.66 3.60 17.07
CA LYS A 144 12.80 2.96 17.76
C LYS A 144 13.88 2.41 16.84
N SER A 145 13.61 2.21 15.54
CA SER A 145 14.60 1.66 14.59
C SER A 145 14.96 2.56 13.41
N ARG A 146 14.13 3.57 13.08
CA ARG A 146 14.28 4.38 11.84
C ARG A 146 14.23 5.90 12.03
N GLN A 147 13.83 6.42 13.19
CA GLN A 147 13.82 7.88 13.40
C GLN A 147 15.24 8.42 13.63
N ARG A 148 15.61 9.45 12.86
CA ARG A 148 16.80 10.28 13.13
C ARG A 148 16.48 11.55 13.92
N TYR A 149 15.22 11.99 13.94
CA TYR A 149 14.76 13.19 14.64
C TYR A 149 13.35 13.00 15.21
N PRO A 150 13.04 13.58 16.39
CA PRO A 150 11.66 13.63 16.89
C PRO A 150 10.82 14.48 15.94
N VAL A 151 9.88 13.84 15.25
CA VAL A 151 8.86 14.51 14.43
C VAL A 151 7.61 14.67 15.27
N GLU A 152 7.17 15.92 15.45
CA GLU A 152 5.88 16.22 16.09
C GLU A 152 4.95 16.78 15.01
N PHE A 153 4.04 15.94 14.50
CA PHE A 153 3.17 16.33 13.39
C PHE A 153 2.23 17.50 13.72
N LEU A 154 1.83 17.61 14.99
CA LEU A 154 0.99 18.73 15.47
C LEU A 154 1.76 20.05 15.62
N ALA A 155 3.09 20.03 15.55
CA ALA A 155 3.92 21.24 15.53
C ALA A 155 4.07 21.84 14.12
N LEU A 156 3.66 21.12 13.07
CA LEU A 156 3.63 21.67 11.70
C LEU A 156 2.69 22.88 11.60
N PRO A 157 2.93 23.84 10.70
CA PRO A 157 1.94 24.86 10.36
C PRO A 157 0.58 24.25 9.99
N LYS A 158 -0.53 24.90 10.38
CA LYS A 158 -1.90 24.37 10.18
C LYS A 158 -2.22 24.01 8.73
N GLU A 159 -1.69 24.76 7.77
CA GLU A 159 -1.85 24.46 6.35
C GLU A 159 -1.17 23.13 5.95
N ARG A 160 0.01 22.84 6.52
CA ARG A 160 0.74 21.59 6.28
C ARG A 160 0.12 20.41 7.00
N GLN A 161 -0.41 20.64 8.21
CA GLN A 161 -1.23 19.69 8.94
C GLN A 161 -2.41 19.21 8.07
N ARG A 162 -3.17 20.17 7.52
CA ARG A 162 -4.27 19.92 6.59
C ARG A 162 -3.78 19.16 5.35
N ALA A 163 -2.75 19.66 4.68
CA ALA A 163 -2.23 19.05 3.46
C ALA A 163 -1.79 17.59 3.67
N LEU A 164 -1.12 17.29 4.78
CA LEU A 164 -0.68 15.92 5.10
C LEU A 164 -1.87 15.00 5.38
N ALA A 165 -2.88 15.48 6.11
CA ALA A 165 -4.08 14.70 6.38
C ALA A 165 -4.87 14.41 5.09
N GLU A 166 -5.02 15.41 4.22
CA GLU A 166 -5.69 15.27 2.91
C GLU A 166 -4.95 14.27 2.01
N ARG A 167 -3.62 14.39 1.90
CA ARG A 167 -2.78 13.46 1.12
C ARG A 167 -2.86 12.04 1.65
N ARG A 168 -2.82 11.86 2.97
CA ARG A 168 -3.02 10.54 3.58
C ARG A 168 -4.37 9.97 3.19
N ARG A 169 -5.45 10.73 3.35
CA ARG A 169 -6.80 10.27 2.98
C ARG A 169 -6.88 9.89 1.50
N TRP A 170 -6.29 10.72 0.63
CA TRP A 170 -6.23 10.49 -0.79
C TRP A 170 -5.48 9.20 -1.15
N TRP A 171 -4.32 8.95 -0.55
CA TRP A 171 -3.56 7.72 -0.78
C TRP A 171 -4.29 6.47 -0.30
N PHE A 172 -4.93 6.52 0.87
CA PHE A 172 -5.78 5.42 1.34
C PHE A 172 -6.90 5.10 0.33
N GLU A 173 -7.52 6.12 -0.26
CA GLU A 173 -8.51 5.95 -1.31
C GLU A 173 -7.92 5.32 -2.59
N LYS A 174 -6.73 5.74 -3.04
CA LYS A 174 -6.05 5.12 -4.19
C LYS A 174 -5.73 3.65 -4.00
N PHE A 175 -5.54 3.22 -2.76
CA PHE A 175 -5.36 1.82 -2.40
C PHE A 175 -6.68 1.11 -2.03
N SER A 176 -7.84 1.75 -2.22
CA SER A 176 -9.16 1.22 -1.84
C SER A 176 -9.26 0.80 -0.37
N ILE A 177 -8.58 1.53 0.51
CA ILE A 177 -8.69 1.39 1.95
C ILE A 177 -9.72 2.41 2.45
N THR A 178 -10.98 2.03 2.34
CA THR A 178 -12.11 2.83 2.84
C THR A 178 -12.47 2.42 4.27
N PRO A 179 -13.18 3.26 5.05
CA PRO A 179 -13.70 2.87 6.36
C PRO A 179 -14.50 1.56 6.33
N GLU A 180 -15.27 1.31 5.28
CA GLU A 180 -16.08 0.09 5.09
C GLU A 180 -15.19 -1.14 4.85
N ARG A 181 -14.13 -0.99 4.06
CA ARG A 181 -13.12 -2.05 3.84
C ARG A 181 -12.35 -2.35 5.12
N TRP A 182 -12.01 -1.32 5.88
CA TRP A 182 -11.37 -1.47 7.18
C TRP A 182 -12.29 -2.18 8.19
N ALA A 183 -13.56 -1.78 8.26
CA ALA A 183 -14.56 -2.36 9.14
C ALA A 183 -14.89 -3.82 8.78
N SER A 184 -14.94 -4.16 7.49
CA SER A 184 -15.15 -5.53 7.03
C SER A 184 -13.90 -6.41 7.14
N GLY A 185 -12.72 -5.81 7.31
CA GLY A 185 -11.44 -6.51 7.43
C GLY A 185 -10.94 -7.13 6.12
N HIS A 186 -11.51 -6.74 4.98
CA HIS A 186 -11.17 -7.28 3.66
C HIS A 186 -10.88 -6.18 2.65
N TRP A 187 -9.91 -6.43 1.79
CA TRP A 187 -9.40 -5.55 0.76
C TRP A 187 -9.42 -6.24 -0.61
N SER A 188 -9.54 -5.44 -1.68
CA SER A 188 -9.61 -5.92 -3.06
C SER A 188 -8.46 -5.31 -3.85
N VAL A 189 -7.63 -6.15 -4.47
CA VAL A 189 -6.58 -5.66 -5.38
C VAL A 189 -7.19 -4.97 -6.61
N TRP A 190 -8.39 -5.38 -7.03
CA TRP A 190 -9.04 -4.88 -8.24
C TRP A 190 -9.54 -3.45 -8.09
N ASP A 191 -9.74 -3.02 -6.84
CA ASP A 191 -10.23 -1.67 -6.54
C ASP A 191 -9.07 -0.67 -6.37
N VAL A 192 -7.82 -1.13 -6.38
CA VAL A 192 -6.64 -0.27 -6.35
C VAL A 192 -6.54 0.53 -7.65
N SER A 193 -6.13 1.79 -7.55
CA SER A 193 -5.92 2.68 -8.68
C SER A 193 -4.87 2.15 -9.67
N GLU A 194 -5.05 2.44 -10.95
CA GLU A 194 -4.05 2.18 -12.00
C GLU A 194 -3.08 3.34 -12.20
N GLU A 195 -3.09 4.34 -11.33
CA GLU A 195 -2.09 5.40 -11.34
C GLU A 195 -0.68 4.86 -11.16
N ALA A 196 0.30 5.59 -11.70
CA ALA A 196 1.70 5.26 -11.52
C ALA A 196 2.13 5.46 -10.06
N MET A 197 3.12 4.69 -9.62
CA MET A 197 3.78 4.94 -8.34
C MET A 197 4.40 6.35 -8.38
N PRO A 198 4.20 7.19 -7.35
CA PRO A 198 4.84 8.49 -7.31
C PRO A 198 6.37 8.32 -7.23
N GLU A 199 7.10 9.29 -7.77
CA GLU A 199 8.54 9.35 -7.57
C GLU A 199 8.84 9.53 -6.07
N MET A 200 9.46 8.52 -5.49
CA MET A 200 9.85 8.54 -4.09
C MET A 200 11.19 9.26 -3.98
N VAL A 201 11.28 10.29 -3.13
CA VAL A 201 12.56 10.94 -2.85
C VAL A 201 13.43 9.91 -2.10
N PRO A 202 14.68 9.65 -2.52
CA PRO A 202 15.57 8.76 -1.79
C PRO A 202 15.74 9.27 -0.35
N ALA A 203 15.51 8.39 0.62
CA ALA A 203 15.73 8.66 2.04
C ALA A 203 17.24 8.80 2.37
#